data_AF-A0A2D5G1K8-F1
#
_entry.id   AF-A0A2D5G1K8-F1
#
_cell.length_a   1.000
_cell.length_b   1.000
_cell.length_c   1.000
_cell.angle_alpha   90.00
_cell.angle_beta   90.00
_cell.angle_gamma   90.00
#
_symmetry.space_group_name_H-M   'P 1'
#
loop_
_entity.id
_entity.type
_entity.pdbx_description
1 polymer ?
#
loop_
_entity_poly.entity_id
_entity_poly.type
_entity_poly.pdbx_seq_one_letter_code
_entity_poly.pdbx_strand_id
1 'polypeptide(L)'
;PPLPNDFRASLLLMFHKTHSCLRALSATVDSLFSDLRSVPRHAEEVARQESEVDRVEQQLLVRVFRDDSLELARQFQYKAMLQRLGGISDLAEDVADEVLLIATKRMA
;
A
#
# COMPACT_ATOMS: atom_id res chain seq x y z
N PRO A 1 17.68 3.23 14.96
CA PRO A 1 16.98 3.63 16.21
C PRO A 1 15.98 2.55 16.64
N PRO A 2 15.86 2.24 17.94
CA PRO A 2 14.83 1.32 18.41
C PRO A 2 13.45 1.93 18.19
N LEU A 3 12.56 1.14 17.58
CA LEU A 3 11.15 1.49 17.42
C LEU A 3 10.50 1.53 18.82
N PRO A 4 9.76 2.59 19.18
CA PRO A 4 8.97 2.56 20.39
C PRO A 4 7.98 1.40 20.28
N ASN A 5 7.85 0.60 21.36
CA ASN A 5 7.09 -0.66 21.33
C ASN A 5 5.65 -0.47 20.85
N ASP A 6 5.09 0.72 21.06
CA ASP A 6 3.73 1.09 20.68
C ASP A 6 3.53 1.23 19.15
N PHE A 7 4.60 1.40 18.36
CA PHE A 7 4.52 1.49 16.90
C PHE A 7 4.64 0.12 16.21
N ARG A 8 5.19 -0.88 16.89
CA ARG A 8 5.51 -2.18 16.29
C ARG A 8 4.28 -2.84 15.68
N ALA A 9 3.16 -2.88 16.41
CA ALA A 9 1.94 -3.54 15.95
C ALA A 9 1.37 -2.88 14.69
N SER A 10 1.32 -1.54 14.66
CA SER A 10 0.82 -0.78 13.50
C SER A 10 1.75 -0.88 12.29
N LEU A 11 3.08 -0.92 12.50
CA LEU A 11 4.03 -1.14 11.41
C LEU A 11 3.89 -2.55 10.82
N LEU A 12 3.76 -3.58 11.66
CA LEU A 12 3.51 -4.95 11.18
C LEU A 12 2.20 -5.05 10.41
N LEU A 13 1.15 -4.33 10.86
CA LEU A 13 -0.10 -4.23 10.12
C LEU A 13 0.11 -3.60 8.75
N MET A 14 0.85 -2.49 8.66
CA MET A 14 1.18 -1.84 7.39
C MET A 14 1.90 -2.80 6.45
N PHE A 15 2.93 -3.51 6.92
CA PHE A 15 3.62 -4.53 6.12
C PHE A 15 2.70 -5.64 5.61
N HIS A 16 1.80 -6.16 6.46
CA HIS A 16 0.84 -7.19 6.06
C HIS A 16 -0.14 -6.69 4.98
N LYS A 17 -0.57 -5.43 5.09
CA LYS A 17 -1.48 -4.80 4.13
C LYS A 17 -0.77 -4.52 2.81
N THR A 18 0.44 -3.97 2.83
CA THR A 18 1.28 -3.78 1.62
C THR A 18 1.53 -5.12 0.91
N HIS A 19 1.85 -6.19 1.66
CA HIS A 19 2.01 -7.52 1.06
C HIS A 19 0.70 -8.05 0.45
N SER A 20 -0.45 -7.77 1.07
CA SER A 20 -1.76 -8.15 0.52
C SER A 20 -2.06 -7.41 -0.78
N CYS A 21 -1.73 -6.11 -0.85
CA CYS A 21 -1.82 -5.31 -2.07
C CYS A 21 -0.95 -5.90 -3.19
N LEU A 22 0.31 -6.24 -2.91
CA LEU A 22 1.21 -6.87 -3.90
C LEU A 22 0.71 -8.24 -4.38
N ARG A 23 0.08 -9.03 -3.51
CA ARG A 23 -0.54 -10.31 -3.91
C ARG A 23 -1.74 -10.08 -4.83
N ALA A 24 -2.57 -9.08 -4.56
CA ALA A 24 -3.67 -8.72 -5.44
C ALA A 24 -3.14 -8.27 -6.80
N LEU A 25 -2.10 -7.44 -6.84
CA LEU A 25 -1.45 -7.01 -8.08
C LEU A 25 -0.93 -8.19 -8.90
N SER A 26 -0.25 -9.15 -8.26
CA SER A 26 0.21 -10.36 -8.95
C SER A 26 -0.95 -11.08 -9.64
N ALA A 27 -2.08 -11.23 -8.96
CA ALA A 27 -3.28 -11.84 -9.53
C ALA A 27 -3.88 -11.00 -10.68
N THR A 28 -3.84 -9.66 -10.59
CA THR A 28 -4.26 -8.75 -11.67
C THR A 28 -3.40 -8.94 -12.92
N VAL A 29 -2.08 -9.00 -12.76
CA VAL A 29 -1.12 -9.20 -13.86
C VAL A 29 -1.29 -10.59 -14.48
N ASP A 30 -1.42 -11.64 -13.67
CA ASP A 30 -1.65 -13.00 -14.17
C ASP A 30 -2.95 -13.09 -14.99
N SER A 31 -4.03 -12.47 -14.48
CA SER A 31 -5.32 -12.38 -15.18
C SER A 31 -5.25 -11.70 -16.53
N LEU A 32 -4.33 -10.74 -16.73
CA LEU A 32 -4.15 -10.08 -18.04
C LEU A 32 -3.80 -11.08 -19.14
N PHE A 33 -3.11 -12.18 -18.79
CA PHE A 33 -2.67 -13.20 -19.73
C PHE A 33 -3.54 -14.46 -19.72
N SER A 34 -4.27 -14.73 -18.64
CA SER A 34 -5.09 -15.94 -18.50
C SER A 34 -6.60 -15.73 -18.62
N ASP A 35 -7.15 -14.64 -18.07
CA ASP A 35 -8.59 -14.34 -18.11
C ASP A 35 -8.84 -12.83 -17.98
N LEU A 36 -8.86 -12.15 -19.14
CA LEU A 36 -9.04 -10.69 -19.23
C LEU A 36 -10.29 -10.18 -18.51
N ARG A 37 -11.36 -10.97 -18.45
CA ARG A 37 -12.63 -10.57 -17.81
C ARG A 37 -12.51 -10.49 -16.28
N SER A 38 -11.52 -11.16 -15.70
CA SER A 38 -11.27 -11.14 -14.26
C SER A 38 -10.38 -9.98 -13.80
N VAL A 39 -9.70 -9.28 -14.73
CA VAL A 39 -8.80 -8.16 -14.43
C VAL A 39 -9.48 -7.05 -13.63
N PRO A 40 -10.68 -6.54 -14.00
CA PRO A 40 -11.33 -5.46 -13.25
C PRO A 40 -11.54 -5.79 -11.77
N ARG A 41 -11.94 -7.03 -11.47
CA ARG A 41 -12.15 -7.48 -10.10
C ARG A 41 -10.85 -7.52 -9.29
N HIS A 42 -9.75 -7.94 -9.90
CA HIS A 42 -8.45 -7.97 -9.22
C HIS A 42 -7.88 -6.56 -9.03
N ALA A 43 -8.03 -5.67 -10.03
CA ALA A 43 -7.64 -4.27 -9.91
C ALA A 43 -8.41 -3.54 -8.78
N GLU A 44 -9.72 -3.78 -8.66
CA GLU A 44 -10.52 -3.23 -7.56
C GLU A 44 -10.04 -3.71 -6.18
N GLU A 45 -9.59 -4.97 -6.08
CA GLU A 45 -9.00 -5.48 -4.83
C GLU A 45 -7.64 -4.83 -4.53
N VAL A 46 -6.83 -4.48 -5.53
CA VAL A 46 -5.59 -3.72 -5.34
C VAL A 46 -5.90 -2.35 -4.74
N ALA A 47 -6.80 -1.58 -5.36
CA ALA A 47 -7.22 -0.26 -4.88
C ALA A 47 -7.77 -0.34 -3.45
N ARG A 48 -8.59 -1.36 -3.14
CA ARG A 48 -9.09 -1.57 -1.78
C ARG A 48 -7.97 -1.81 -0.76
N GLN A 49 -6.92 -2.55 -1.12
CA GLN A 49 -5.81 -2.85 -0.22
C GLN A 49 -4.86 -1.66 -0.08
N GLU A 50 -4.64 -0.91 -1.14
CA GLU A 50 -3.95 0.39 -1.11
C GLU A 50 -4.61 1.31 -0.09
N SER A 51 -5.94 1.52 -0.18
CA SER A 51 -6.63 2.47 0.69
C SER A 51 -6.57 2.05 2.18
N GLU A 52 -6.45 0.75 2.44
CA GLU A 52 -6.22 0.21 3.78
C GLU A 52 -4.80 0.45 4.28
N VAL A 53 -3.78 0.39 3.42
CA VAL A 53 -2.40 0.80 3.74
C VAL A 53 -2.38 2.29 4.06
N ASP A 54 -3.00 3.09 3.20
CA ASP A 54 -3.06 4.54 3.28
C ASP A 54 -3.68 5.02 4.61
N ARG A 55 -4.76 4.36 5.01
CA ARG A 55 -5.40 4.57 6.32
C ARG A 55 -4.47 4.26 7.49
N VAL A 56 -3.69 3.18 7.41
CA VAL A 56 -2.75 2.78 8.46
C VAL A 56 -1.56 3.75 8.51
N GLU A 57 -1.06 4.18 7.36
CA GLU A 57 -0.02 5.19 7.25
C GLU A 57 -0.44 6.50 7.91
N GLN A 58 -1.63 7.02 7.58
CA GLN A 58 -2.12 8.27 8.13
C GLN A 58 -2.22 8.20 9.67
N GLN A 59 -2.72 7.09 10.21
CA GLN A 59 -2.79 6.88 11.65
C GLN A 59 -1.40 6.83 12.30
N LEU A 60 -0.43 6.17 11.65
CA LEU A 60 0.95 6.11 12.11
C LEU A 60 1.62 7.49 12.09
N LEU A 61 1.44 8.26 11.02
CA LEU A 61 1.97 9.62 10.91
C LEU A 61 1.43 10.53 12.00
N VAL A 62 0.10 10.51 12.25
CA VAL A 62 -0.51 11.29 13.34
C VAL A 62 0.09 10.90 14.69
N ARG A 63 0.32 9.61 14.95
CA ARG A 63 0.95 9.15 16.20
C ARG A 63 2.41 9.59 16.31
N VAL A 64 3.18 9.53 15.23
CA VAL A 64 4.59 9.96 15.20
C VAL A 64 4.72 11.44 15.55
N PHE A 65 3.89 12.32 14.97
CA PHE A 65 3.98 13.76 15.21
C PHE A 65 3.33 14.22 16.53
N ARG A 66 2.49 13.40 17.15
CA ARG A 66 1.92 13.66 18.47
C ARG A 66 2.76 13.12 19.63
N ASP A 67 3.81 12.36 19.33
CA ASP A 67 4.69 11.81 20.34
C ASP A 67 5.76 12.84 20.72
N ASP A 68 5.51 13.57 21.81
CA ASP A 68 6.41 14.60 22.36
C ASP A 68 7.74 14.02 22.88
N SER A 69 7.84 12.68 23.03
CA SER A 69 9.10 12.01 23.40
C SER A 69 10.07 11.88 22.21
N LEU A 70 9.57 12.06 20.98
CA LEU A 70 10.38 12.02 19.77
C LEU A 70 10.90 13.41 19.42
N GLU A 71 12.21 13.55 19.31
CA GLU A 71 12.82 14.73 18.68
C GLU A 71 12.32 14.92 17.24
N LEU A 72 12.23 16.18 16.78
CA LEU A 72 11.71 16.51 15.45
C LEU A 72 12.43 15.75 14.32
N ALA A 73 13.75 15.66 14.39
CA ALA A 73 14.56 14.92 13.41
C ALA A 73 14.11 13.44 13.30
N ARG A 74 13.75 12.83 14.42
CA ARG A 74 13.29 11.44 14.49
C ARG A 74 11.87 11.27 13.99
N GLN A 75 10.98 12.23 14.28
CA GLN A 75 9.63 12.25 13.70
C GLN A 75 9.71 12.27 12.16
N PHE A 76 10.59 13.09 11.59
CA PHE A 76 10.82 13.12 10.14
C PHE A 76 11.45 11.84 9.58
N GLN A 77 12.36 11.19 10.31
CA GLN A 77 12.88 9.87 9.90
C GLN A 77 11.77 8.82 9.82
N TYR A 78 10.87 8.78 10.81
CA TYR A 78 9.73 7.87 10.78
C TYR A 78 8.75 8.21 9.67
N LYS A 79 8.43 9.49 9.47
CA LYS A 79 7.62 9.94 8.33
C LYS A 79 8.21 9.43 7.01
N ALA A 80 9.50 9.64 6.77
CA ALA A 80 10.14 9.20 5.54
C ALA A 80 10.11 7.68 5.35
N MET A 81 10.20 6.92 6.44
CA MET A 81 10.08 5.46 6.41
C MET A 81 8.64 5.02 6.06
N LEU A 82 7.63 5.62 6.70
CA LEU A 82 6.22 5.31 6.46
C LEU A 82 5.84 5.63 5.01
N GLN A 83 6.18 6.81 4.51
CA GLN A 83 5.89 7.22 3.14
C GLN A 83 6.56 6.32 2.09
N ARG A 84 7.76 5.80 2.39
CA ARG A 84 8.41 4.81 1.51
C ARG A 84 7.69 3.47 1.50
N LEU A 85 7.04 3.09 2.60
CA LEU A 85 6.28 1.85 2.69
C LEU A 85 4.91 2.00 2.02
N GLY A 86 4.23 3.14 2.20
CA GLY A 86 2.98 3.47 1.51
C GLY A 86 3.17 3.53 0.01
N GLY A 87 4.22 4.21 -0.47
CA GLY A 87 4.51 4.30 -1.91
C GLY A 87 4.74 2.96 -2.63
N ILE A 88 4.90 1.84 -1.91
CA ILE A 88 4.90 0.50 -2.52
C ILE A 88 3.49 0.07 -2.91
N SER A 89 2.48 0.33 -2.08
CA SER A 89 1.08 0.05 -2.43
C SER A 89 0.55 1.01 -3.49
N ASP A 90 0.94 2.29 -3.43
CA ASP A 90 0.54 3.29 -4.45
C ASP A 90 1.04 2.87 -5.83
N LEU A 91 2.33 2.48 -5.92
CA LEU A 91 2.89 1.97 -7.17
C LEU A 91 2.19 0.68 -7.62
N ALA A 92 1.72 -0.14 -6.69
CA ALA A 92 0.99 -1.34 -7.04
C ALA A 92 -0.40 -1.02 -7.63
N GLU A 93 -1.08 -0.01 -7.09
CA GLU A 93 -2.33 0.53 -7.63
C GLU A 93 -2.11 1.12 -9.03
N ASP A 94 -1.11 1.98 -9.21
CA ASP A 94 -0.77 2.57 -10.52
C ASP A 94 -0.58 1.49 -11.60
N VAL A 95 0.14 0.41 -11.27
CA VAL A 95 0.34 -0.70 -12.20
C VAL A 95 -0.96 -1.46 -12.46
N ALA A 96 -1.80 -1.67 -11.44
CA ALA A 96 -3.08 -2.35 -11.60
C ALA A 96 -4.04 -1.56 -12.51
N ASP A 97 -4.04 -0.23 -12.40
CA ASP A 97 -4.82 0.67 -13.25
C ASP A 97 -4.37 0.62 -14.72
N GLU A 98 -3.06 0.58 -14.97
CA GLU A 98 -2.52 0.40 -16.32
C GLU A 98 -2.90 -0.97 -16.90
N VAL A 99 -2.85 -2.03 -16.09
CA VAL A 99 -3.28 -3.38 -16.50
C VAL A 99 -4.77 -3.40 -16.83
N LEU A 100 -5.61 -2.72 -16.03
CA LEU A 100 -7.04 -2.57 -16.29
C LEU A 100 -7.31 -1.82 -17.60
N LEU A 101 -6.57 -0.74 -17.86
CA LEU A 101 -6.66 0.01 -19.11
C LEU A 101 -6.32 -0.87 -20.32
N ILE A 102 -5.23 -1.64 -20.24
CA ILE A 102 -4.84 -2.58 -21.29
C ILE A 102 -5.92 -3.65 -21.52
N ALA A 103 -6.45 -4.25 -20.45
CA ALA A 103 -7.49 -5.27 -20.56
C ALA A 103 -8.76 -4.72 -21.21
N THR A 104 -9.19 -3.53 -20.80
CA THR A 104 -10.35 -2.84 -21.36
C THR A 104 -10.18 -2.59 -22.86
N LYS A 105 -9.00 -2.12 -23.28
CA LYS A 105 -8.69 -1.89 -24.71
C LYS A 105 -8.66 -3.18 -25.55
N ARG A 106 -8.29 -4.33 -24.95
CA ARG A 106 -8.27 -5.62 -25.65
C ARG A 106 -9.64 -6.29 -25.75
N MET A 107 -10.58 -5.91 -24.89
CA MET A 107 -11.94 -6.43 -24.88
C MET A 107 -12.92 -5.63 -25.76
N ALA A 108 -12.56 -4.38 -26.08
CA ALA A 108 -13.29 -3.51 -27.01
C ALA A 108 -13.06 -3.93 -28.46
#